data_AF-A0A3C2CQJ1-F1
#
_entry.id   AF-A0A3C2CQJ1-F1
#
_cell.length_a   1.000
_cell.length_b   1.000
_cell.length_c   1.000
_cell.angle_alpha   90.00
_cell.angle_beta   90.00
_cell.angle_gamma   90.00
#
_symmetry.space_group_name_H-M   'P 1'
#
loop_
_entity.id
_entity.type
_entity.pdbx_description
1 polymer ?
#
loop_
_entity_poly.entity_id
_entity_poly.type
_entity_poly.pdbx_seq_one_letter_code
_entity_poly.pdbx_strand_id
1 'polypeptide(L)'
;MAKDEKFLGYIGTYTKGESEGIYSFTLDASSGQIIDVKAAASIDNPTYLTISPDNQFLYSVAKEGNSGGVAAYLISDSGELQLINKQLSEGASPCHVSV
;
A
#
# COMPACT_ATOMS: atom_id res chain seq x y z
N MET A 1 -21.39 17.53 16.62
CA MET A 1 -20.62 16.61 17.47
C MET A 1 -19.80 15.76 16.50
N ALA A 2 -18.49 15.89 16.48
CA ALA A 2 -17.64 15.09 15.61
C ALA A 2 -17.78 13.62 16.04
N LYS A 3 -18.26 12.76 15.14
CA LYS A 3 -18.25 11.31 15.35
C LYS A 3 -16.81 10.86 15.48
N ASP A 4 -16.56 9.82 16.27
CA ASP A 4 -15.29 9.10 16.33
C ASP A 4 -14.95 8.52 14.95
N GLU A 5 -14.37 9.35 14.08
CA GLU A 5 -14.14 9.05 12.70
C GLU A 5 -12.71 8.49 12.57
N LYS A 6 -12.63 7.18 12.33
CA LYS A 6 -11.38 6.46 12.12
C LYS A 6 -11.27 6.05 10.67
N PHE A 7 -10.13 6.34 10.06
CA PHE A 7 -9.85 5.99 8.67
C PHE A 7 -8.69 5.01 8.58
N LEU A 8 -8.89 3.92 7.83
CA LEU A 8 -7.80 3.04 7.42
C LEU A 8 -7.06 3.69 6.25
N GLY A 9 -5.74 3.73 6.32
CA GLY A 9 -4.87 4.23 5.26
C GLY A 9 -3.66 3.35 5.02
N TYR A 10 -2.96 3.61 3.92
CA TYR A 10 -1.78 2.86 3.50
C TYR A 10 -0.61 3.78 3.17
N ILE A 11 0.61 3.32 3.44
CA ILE A 11 1.86 4.05 3.18
C ILE A 11 2.79 3.14 2.36
N GLY A 12 3.17 3.65 1.19
CA GLY A 12 4.21 3.07 0.34
C GLY A 12 5.59 3.59 0.73
N THR A 13 6.64 2.81 0.45
CA THR A 13 8.00 3.10 0.96
C THR A 13 9.09 2.73 -0.05
N TYR A 14 10.32 3.13 0.27
CA TYR A 14 11.52 2.51 -0.27
C TYR A 14 11.99 1.41 0.69
N THR A 15 12.34 0.23 0.16
CA THR A 15 12.81 -0.93 0.95
C THR A 15 14.34 -1.06 0.98
N LYS A 16 15.06 0.05 0.77
CA LYS A 16 16.53 0.08 0.85
C LYS A 16 17.09 0.08 2.29
N GLY A 17 16.21 0.22 3.28
CA GLY A 17 16.55 0.23 4.71
C GLY A 17 15.75 -0.85 5.46
N GLU A 18 15.21 -0.52 6.62
CA GLU A 18 14.45 -1.45 7.47
C GLU A 18 12.99 -1.65 7.02
N SER A 19 12.55 -0.95 5.99
CA SER A 19 11.17 -1.03 5.53
C SER A 19 10.86 -2.37 4.88
N GLU A 20 9.75 -2.98 5.28
CA GLU A 20 9.29 -4.28 4.78
C GLU A 20 8.46 -4.17 3.49
N GLY A 21 7.98 -2.96 3.14
CA GLY A 21 7.11 -2.72 1.98
C GLY A 21 5.99 -1.74 2.29
N ILE A 22 4.74 -2.20 2.20
CA ILE A 22 3.54 -1.38 2.42
C ILE A 22 3.08 -1.53 3.86
N TYR A 23 2.71 -0.41 4.50
CA TYR A 23 2.17 -0.37 5.85
C TYR A 23 0.72 0.12 5.84
N SER A 24 -0.10 -0.43 6.71
CA SER A 24 -1.43 0.08 7.04
C SER A 24 -1.39 0.90 8.32
N PHE A 25 -2.27 1.88 8.44
CA PHE A 25 -2.42 2.67 9.66
C PHE A 25 -3.87 3.11 9.87
N THR A 26 -4.21 3.50 11.10
CA THR A 26 -5.48 4.15 11.40
C THR A 26 -5.25 5.63 11.71
N LEU A 27 -5.92 6.52 10.99
CA LEU A 27 -6.05 7.93 11.35
C LEU A 27 -7.26 8.10 12.26
N ASP A 28 -7.01 8.46 13.51
CA ASP A 28 -8.05 8.93 14.43
C ASP A 28 -8.27 10.43 14.18
N ALA A 29 -9.33 10.77 13.46
CA ALA A 29 -9.57 12.16 13.04
C ALA A 29 -10.02 13.07 14.19
N SER A 30 -10.55 12.49 15.27
CA SER A 30 -10.91 13.25 16.48
C SER A 30 -9.67 13.80 17.18
N SER A 31 -8.60 13.00 17.25
CA SER A 31 -7.34 13.38 17.91
C SER A 31 -6.26 13.88 16.94
N GLY A 32 -6.41 13.62 15.63
CA GLY A 32 -5.41 13.91 14.60
C GLY A 32 -4.20 12.96 14.65
N GLN A 33 -4.31 11.80 15.30
CA GLN A 33 -3.20 10.88 15.49
C GLN A 33 -3.23 9.70 14.51
N ILE A 34 -2.03 9.27 14.09
CA ILE A 34 -1.84 7.99 13.42
C ILE A 34 -1.53 6.93 14.46
N ILE A 35 -2.36 5.88 14.52
CA ILE A 35 -2.25 4.75 15.44
C ILE A 35 -2.29 3.43 14.67
N ASP A 36 -1.99 2.32 15.37
CA ASP A 36 -2.08 0.95 14.84
C ASP A 36 -1.30 0.71 13.53
N VAL A 37 -0.11 1.30 13.40
CA VAL A 37 0.77 1.11 12.24
C VAL A 37 1.30 -0.33 12.19
N LYS A 38 1.07 -1.02 11.08
CA LYS A 38 1.46 -2.43 10.88
C LYS A 38 1.93 -2.66 9.45
N ALA A 39 2.82 -3.63 9.24
CA ALA A 39 3.14 -4.10 7.90
C ALA A 39 1.88 -4.73 7.28
N ALA A 40 1.51 -4.29 6.08
CA ALA A 40 0.32 -4.74 5.36
C ALA A 40 0.65 -5.66 4.18
N ALA A 41 1.80 -5.45 3.52
CA ALA A 41 2.36 -6.35 2.53
C ALA A 41 3.87 -6.20 2.42
N SER A 42 4.58 -7.32 2.30
CA SER A 42 6.00 -7.32 1.97
C SER A 42 6.21 -7.29 0.46
N ILE A 43 6.84 -6.22 -0.04
CA ILE A 43 7.17 -6.04 -1.45
C ILE A 43 8.28 -5.00 -1.60
N ASP A 44 9.13 -5.17 -2.60
CA ASP A 44 10.23 -4.26 -2.86
C ASP A 44 9.80 -2.95 -3.52
N ASN A 45 10.22 -1.84 -2.87
CA ASN A 45 10.07 -0.46 -3.32
C ASN A 45 8.65 -0.10 -3.84
N PRO A 46 7.58 -0.28 -3.05
CA PRO A 46 6.23 0.15 -3.39
C PRO A 46 6.07 1.67 -3.22
N THR A 47 6.75 2.45 -4.06
CA THR A 47 6.90 3.89 -3.89
C THR A 47 5.65 4.71 -4.21
N TYR A 48 4.65 4.10 -4.88
CA TYR A 48 3.38 4.72 -5.18
C TYR A 48 2.26 3.69 -5.06
N LEU A 49 1.14 4.10 -4.46
CA LEU A 49 -0.03 3.27 -4.22
C LEU A 49 -1.28 3.98 -4.74
N THR A 50 -2.28 3.21 -5.15
CA THR A 50 -3.63 3.72 -5.39
C THR A 50 -4.65 2.66 -4.96
N ILE A 51 -5.84 3.11 -4.55
CA ILE A 51 -6.94 2.25 -4.08
C ILE A 51 -8.07 2.35 -5.11
N SER A 52 -8.69 1.22 -5.44
CA SER A 52 -9.84 1.20 -6.34
C SER A 52 -11.01 2.02 -5.77
N PRO A 53 -11.86 2.64 -6.62
CA PRO A 53 -12.97 3.48 -6.14
C PRO A 53 -13.97 2.80 -5.21
N ASP A 54 -14.03 1.47 -5.22
CA ASP A 54 -14.87 0.64 -4.35
C ASP A 54 -14.16 0.18 -3.06
N ASN A 55 -12.92 0.60 -2.84
CA ASN A 55 -12.07 0.25 -1.70
C ASN A 55 -11.79 -1.26 -1.54
N GLN A 56 -11.96 -2.06 -2.58
CA GLN A 56 -11.72 -3.50 -2.52
C GLN A 56 -10.28 -3.87 -2.87
N PHE A 57 -9.60 -3.06 -3.68
CA PHE A 57 -8.29 -3.39 -4.23
C PHE A 57 -7.29 -2.27 -4.01
N LEU A 58 -6.03 -2.65 -3.80
CA LEU A 58 -4.89 -1.74 -3.79
C LEU A 58 -3.92 -2.13 -4.90
N TYR A 59 -3.43 -1.14 -5.63
CA TYR A 59 -2.38 -1.31 -6.62
C TYR A 59 -1.14 -0.55 -6.18
N SER A 60 0.02 -1.19 -6.28
CA SER A 60 1.30 -0.57 -5.95
C SER A 60 2.27 -0.66 -7.12
N VAL A 61 3.21 0.27 -7.19
CA VAL A 61 4.48 0.05 -7.88
C VAL A 61 5.14 -1.21 -7.30
N ALA A 62 5.78 -1.99 -8.16
CA ALA A 62 6.51 -3.18 -7.80
C ALA A 62 7.89 -3.19 -8.46
N LYS A 63 8.86 -3.78 -7.75
CA LYS A 63 10.18 -4.10 -8.27
C LYS A 63 10.52 -5.53 -7.90
N GLU A 64 11.10 -6.29 -8.83
CA GLU A 64 11.73 -7.58 -8.54
C GLU A 64 13.01 -7.70 -9.36
N GLY A 65 14.16 -7.66 -8.69
CA GLY A 65 15.46 -7.62 -9.36
C GLY A 65 15.56 -6.47 -10.38
N ASN A 66 15.75 -6.82 -11.66
CA ASN A 66 15.84 -5.89 -12.78
C ASN A 66 14.51 -5.64 -13.49
N SER A 67 13.40 -6.15 -12.95
CA SER A 67 12.06 -5.94 -13.50
C SER A 67 11.26 -4.98 -12.63
N GLY A 68 10.38 -4.23 -13.28
CA GLY A 68 9.51 -3.24 -12.67
C GLY A 68 8.09 -3.35 -13.22
N GLY A 69 7.11 -2.93 -12.42
CA GLY A 69 5.72 -2.96 -12.85
C GLY A 69 4.75 -2.67 -11.72
N VAL A 70 3.63 -3.41 -11.69
CA VAL A 70 2.52 -3.19 -10.75
C VAL A 70 2.18 -4.49 -10.02
N ALA A 71 1.92 -4.39 -8.71
CA ALA A 71 1.31 -5.46 -7.92
C ALA A 71 -0.13 -5.08 -7.57
N ALA A 72 -1.04 -6.05 -7.59
CA ALA A 72 -2.43 -5.89 -7.21
C ALA A 72 -2.73 -6.71 -5.95
N TYR A 73 -3.49 -6.12 -5.04
CA TYR A 73 -3.84 -6.72 -3.75
C TYR A 73 -5.35 -6.61 -3.51
N LEU A 74 -5.92 -7.61 -2.85
CA LEU A 74 -7.23 -7.52 -2.20
C LEU A 74 -7.03 -6.93 -0.81
N ILE A 75 -7.86 -5.94 -0.45
CA ILE A 75 -7.88 -5.35 0.89
C ILE A 75 -8.77 -6.24 1.78
N SER A 76 -8.20 -6.80 2.85
CA SER A 76 -8.98 -7.57 3.83
C SER A 76 -9.72 -6.64 4.80
N ASP A 77 -10.70 -7.19 5.52
CA ASP A 77 -11.41 -6.47 6.59
C ASP A 77 -10.47 -5.99 7.72
N SER A 78 -9.33 -6.64 7.91
CA SER A 78 -8.31 -6.25 8.89
C SER A 78 -7.35 -5.17 8.39
N GLY A 79 -7.45 -4.79 7.11
CA GLY A 79 -6.54 -3.88 6.43
C GLY A 79 -5.25 -4.53 5.92
N GLU A 80 -5.08 -5.84 6.07
CA GLU A 80 -3.99 -6.58 5.44
C GLU A 80 -4.19 -6.66 3.92
N LEU A 81 -3.08 -6.73 3.19
CA LEU A 81 -3.09 -6.76 1.74
C LEU A 81 -2.75 -8.16 1.24
N GLN A 82 -3.74 -8.84 0.66
CA GLN A 82 -3.57 -10.16 0.08
C GLN A 82 -3.15 -10.02 -1.39
N LEU A 83 -1.93 -10.44 -1.72
CA LEU A 83 -1.40 -10.35 -3.09
C LEU A 83 -2.27 -11.20 -4.05
N ILE A 84 -2.80 -10.56 -5.09
CA ILE A 84 -3.54 -11.22 -6.18
C ILE A 84 -2.55 -11.65 -7.27
N ASN A 85 -1.81 -10.68 -7.82
CA ASN A 85 -0.81 -10.93 -8.85
C ASN A 85 0.19 -9.76 -8.97
N LYS A 86 1.22 -9.98 -9.79
CA LYS A 86 2.16 -8.95 -10.26
C LYS A 86 2.20 -8.96 -11.78
N GLN A 87 2.28 -7.78 -12.38
CA GLN A 87 2.54 -7.61 -13.81
C GLN A 87 3.84 -6.82 -13.94
N LEU A 88 4.89 -7.54 -14.33
CA LEU A 88 6.26 -7.02 -14.38
C LEU A 88 6.79 -7.09 -15.81
N SER A 89 7.63 -6.14 -16.16
CA SER A 89 8.43 -6.14 -17.38
C SER A 89 9.88 -5.88 -17.04
N GLU A 90 10.80 -6.39 -17.84
CA GLU A 90 12.22 -6.06 -17.72
C GLU A 90 12.42 -4.54 -17.82
N GLY A 91 13.19 -3.97 -16.90
CA GLY A 91 13.47 -2.55 -16.85
C GLY A 91 13.11 -1.89 -15.51
N ALA A 92 13.20 -0.57 -15.50
CA ALA A 92 12.95 0.22 -14.30
C ALA A 92 11.48 0.16 -13.86
N SER A 93 11.26 0.25 -12.55
CA SER A 93 9.91 0.39 -11.99
C SER A 93 9.28 1.72 -12.40
N PRO A 94 7.95 1.74 -12.66
CA PRO A 94 7.23 2.98 -12.91
C PRO A 94 7.26 3.90 -11.68
N CYS A 95 7.02 5.19 -11.90
CA CYS A 95 7.00 6.20 -10.83
C CYS A 95 5.59 6.54 -10.31
N HIS A 96 4.54 6.01 -10.93
CA HIS A 96 3.14 6.32 -10.62
C HIS A 96 2.21 5.18 -11.05
N VAL A 97 1.11 4.98 -10.31
CA VAL A 97 0.00 4.08 -10.64
C VAL A 97 -1.33 4.75 -10.32
N SER A 98 -2.33 4.59 -11.18
CA SER A 98 -3.69 5.14 -11.00
C SER A 98 -4.74 4.17 -11.49
N VAL A 99 -5.94 4.33 -10.94
CA VAL A 99 -7.19 3.65 -11.31
C VAL A 99 -8.27 4.67 -11.64
#